data_AF-A0A9P1M0N1-F1
#
_entry.id   AF-A0A9P1M0N1-F1
#
_cell.length_a   1.000
_cell.length_b   1.000
_cell.length_c   1.000
_cell.angle_alpha   90.00
_cell.angle_beta   90.00
_cell.angle_gamma   90.00
#
_symmetry.space_group_name_H-M   'P 1'
#
loop_
_entity.id
_entity.type
_entity.pdbx_description
1 polymer ?
#
loop_
_entity_poly.entity_id
_entity_poly.type
_entity_poly.pdbx_seq_one_letter_code
_entity_poly.pdbx_strand_id
1 'polypeptide(L)'
;MKPERPAMASTLLLSALLRVTADGPSLTICNPAVTPVKYLKMSNGGPISSPSCSASWDLHEVEFFDQHGNQIFATADTTTGSSWRGTALPSNTLDGDLSSYWAGDHDHGLSCSCWSDEKMDVQAIDFTLPEESYLSRIEVYQGHNEFTMLQLRLKCAGASGVYGSALELNASLDHTSITCNASGCASELNTTEQWYCGQQWNDASTSHYPNACGALSAVCCLLLLVWAR
;
A
#
# COMPACT_ATOMS: atom_id res chain seq x y z
N MET A 1 -38.19 -47.31 33.63
CA MET A 1 -38.34 -45.85 33.49
C MET A 1 -37.06 -45.33 32.88
N LYS A 2 -37.13 -44.81 31.65
CA LYS A 2 -35.98 -44.47 30.80
C LYS A 2 -35.83 -42.93 30.84
N PRO A 3 -34.67 -42.35 31.17
CA PRO A 3 -34.54 -40.90 31.20
C PRO A 3 -34.37 -40.37 29.77
N GLU A 4 -35.23 -39.42 29.43
CA GLU A 4 -35.19 -38.62 28.20
C GLU A 4 -33.94 -37.74 28.20
N ARG A 5 -33.19 -37.72 27.10
CA ARG A 5 -32.11 -36.76 26.86
C ARG A 5 -32.71 -35.51 26.22
N PRO A 6 -32.32 -34.28 26.63
CA PRO A 6 -32.77 -33.07 25.98
C PRO A 6 -32.04 -32.87 24.64
N ALA A 7 -32.79 -32.38 23.67
CA ALA A 7 -32.31 -32.01 22.34
C ALA A 7 -31.33 -30.82 22.42
N MET A 8 -30.13 -30.97 21.85
CA MET A 8 -29.26 -29.84 21.59
C MET A 8 -29.78 -29.07 20.37
N ALA A 9 -30.17 -27.82 20.61
CA ALA A 9 -30.49 -26.86 19.56
C ALA A 9 -29.22 -26.58 18.73
N SER A 10 -29.25 -27.03 17.48
CA SER A 10 -28.21 -26.74 16.50
C SER A 10 -28.39 -25.31 15.99
N THR A 11 -27.60 -24.38 16.54
CA THR A 11 -27.54 -23.01 16.05
C THR A 11 -26.76 -23.00 14.73
N LEU A 12 -27.49 -23.06 13.62
CA LEU A 12 -26.95 -22.73 12.30
C LEU A 12 -26.55 -21.25 12.31
N LEU A 13 -25.24 -20.98 12.41
CA LEU A 13 -24.69 -19.67 12.05
C LEU A 13 -24.96 -19.45 10.57
N LEU A 14 -25.92 -18.58 10.28
CA LEU A 14 -26.20 -18.08 8.95
C LEU A 14 -25.04 -17.15 8.58
N SER A 15 -24.03 -17.68 7.89
CA SER A 15 -22.98 -16.87 7.27
C SER A 15 -23.65 -15.87 6.33
N ALA A 16 -23.57 -14.58 6.65
CA ALA A 16 -24.03 -13.51 5.78
C ALA A 16 -23.18 -13.53 4.50
N LEU A 17 -23.68 -14.20 3.46
CA LEU A 17 -23.22 -14.00 2.09
C LEU A 17 -23.62 -12.57 1.72
N LEU A 18 -22.67 -11.63 1.79
CA LEU A 18 -22.83 -10.30 1.22
C LEU A 18 -22.85 -10.47 -0.32
N ARG A 19 -24.04 -10.72 -0.87
CA ARG A 19 -24.28 -10.58 -2.31
C ARG A 19 -24.31 -9.08 -2.61
N VAL A 20 -23.16 -8.53 -2.99
CA VAL A 20 -23.08 -7.23 -3.65
C VAL A 20 -23.77 -7.40 -5.00
N THR A 21 -24.95 -6.81 -5.14
CA THR A 21 -25.69 -6.72 -6.40
C THR A 21 -24.97 -5.78 -7.36
N ALA A 22 -24.92 -6.19 -8.62
CA ALA A 22 -24.32 -5.49 -9.75
C ALA A 22 -24.90 -4.09 -10.02
N ASP A 23 -24.13 -3.30 -10.77
CA ASP A 23 -24.43 -2.01 -11.43
C ASP A 23 -23.98 -0.70 -10.75
N GLY A 24 -22.87 -0.77 -10.02
CA GLY A 24 -21.94 0.34 -9.87
C GLY A 24 -20.50 -0.19 -9.94
N PRO A 25 -19.48 0.61 -10.29
CA PRO A 25 -18.10 0.17 -10.11
C PRO A 25 -17.93 -0.09 -8.62
N SER A 26 -17.96 -1.35 -8.21
CA SER A 26 -17.43 -1.76 -6.92
C SER A 26 -15.96 -1.40 -6.99
N LEU A 27 -15.61 -0.25 -6.40
CA LEU A 27 -14.24 0.25 -6.28
C LEU A 27 -13.49 -0.71 -5.35
N THR A 28 -13.20 -1.88 -5.90
CA THR A 28 -12.50 -2.97 -5.23
C THR A 28 -11.10 -2.44 -4.95
N ILE A 29 -10.67 -2.54 -3.68
CA ILE A 29 -9.29 -2.25 -3.30
C ILE A 29 -8.39 -3.12 -4.16
N CYS A 30 -7.35 -2.52 -4.74
CA CYS A 30 -6.35 -3.21 -5.55
C CYS A 30 -5.86 -4.47 -4.81
N ASN A 31 -6.19 -5.64 -5.37
CA ASN A 31 -5.65 -6.92 -4.96
C ASN A 31 -5.26 -7.72 -6.22
N PRO A 32 -3.99 -7.61 -6.66
CA PRO A 32 -3.53 -8.22 -7.90
C PRO A 32 -3.48 -9.75 -7.84
N ALA A 33 -3.68 -10.37 -6.67
CA ALA A 33 -3.75 -11.83 -6.55
C ALA A 33 -5.12 -12.40 -6.95
N VAL A 34 -6.18 -11.59 -6.97
CA VAL A 34 -7.56 -12.05 -7.31
C VAL A 34 -8.21 -11.24 -8.41
N THR A 35 -7.62 -10.13 -8.82
CA THR A 35 -8.07 -9.32 -9.96
C THR A 35 -7.00 -9.34 -11.04
N PRO A 36 -7.33 -9.66 -12.30
CA PRO A 36 -6.37 -9.60 -13.39
C PRO A 36 -5.91 -8.16 -13.60
N VAL A 37 -4.60 -7.98 -13.75
CA VAL A 37 -3.95 -6.68 -13.84
C VAL A 37 -3.25 -6.54 -15.17
N LYS A 38 -3.52 -5.44 -15.86
CA LYS A 38 -2.78 -4.98 -17.04
C LYS A 38 -1.95 -3.74 -16.72
N TYR A 39 -2.49 -2.87 -15.88
CA TYR A 39 -1.86 -1.61 -15.49
C TYR A 39 -1.77 -1.49 -13.97
N LEU A 40 -0.62 -1.04 -13.49
CA LEU A 40 -0.38 -0.71 -12.09
C LEU A 40 0.06 0.74 -12.00
N LYS A 41 -0.43 1.44 -10.99
CA LYS A 41 0.10 2.73 -10.59
C LYS A 41 0.64 2.61 -9.18
N MET A 42 1.92 2.92 -9.02
CA MET A 42 2.56 3.04 -7.73
C MET A 42 2.79 4.51 -7.45
N SER A 43 2.31 4.97 -6.30
CA SER A 43 2.36 6.38 -5.94
C SER A 43 2.63 6.59 -4.47
N ASN A 44 2.89 7.84 -4.10
CA ASN A 44 3.15 8.18 -2.71
C ASN A 44 1.89 8.20 -1.84
N GLY A 45 1.93 7.43 -0.75
CA GLY A 45 0.92 7.45 0.31
C GLY A 45 1.31 8.32 1.49
N GLY A 46 2.60 8.42 1.75
CA GLY A 46 3.14 9.20 2.85
C GLY A 46 4.38 9.97 2.44
N PRO A 47 5.08 10.53 3.45
CA PRO A 47 6.21 11.39 3.19
C PRO A 47 7.45 10.63 2.73
N ILE A 48 8.31 11.40 2.05
CA ILE A 48 9.65 11.03 1.63
C ILE A 48 10.62 11.37 2.77
N SER A 49 11.59 10.49 3.03
CA SER A 49 12.56 10.59 4.14
C SER A 49 13.55 11.76 4.04
N SER A 50 13.31 12.73 3.15
CA SER A 50 14.22 13.84 2.92
C SER A 50 14.09 14.87 4.03
N PRO A 51 15.16 15.56 4.44
CA PRO A 51 15.08 16.73 5.31
C PRO A 51 14.61 18.01 4.58
N SER A 52 14.56 17.99 3.23
CA SER A 52 14.15 19.13 2.42
C SER A 52 12.67 19.07 2.10
N CYS A 53 11.96 20.19 2.29
CA CYS A 53 10.55 20.29 1.94
C CYS A 53 10.22 20.06 0.46
N SER A 54 11.18 20.30 -0.43
CA SER A 54 11.11 19.96 -1.84
C SER A 54 11.95 18.69 -2.05
N ALA A 55 11.26 17.57 -2.20
CA ALA A 55 11.85 16.23 -2.29
C ALA A 55 11.30 15.51 -3.53
N SER A 56 12.15 14.69 -4.16
CA SER A 56 11.74 13.70 -5.16
C SER A 56 11.66 12.33 -4.49
N TRP A 57 10.88 11.43 -5.07
CA TRP A 57 10.98 10.01 -4.75
C TRP A 57 11.94 9.38 -5.75
N ASP A 58 12.99 8.75 -5.23
CA ASP A 58 13.94 8.00 -6.04
C ASP A 58 13.60 6.51 -5.93
N LEU A 59 13.12 5.93 -7.03
CA LEU A 59 12.76 4.51 -7.14
C LEU A 59 13.79 3.81 -8.01
N HIS A 60 14.48 2.82 -7.45
CA HIS A 60 15.59 2.15 -8.13
C HIS A 60 15.10 0.99 -9.01
N GLU A 61 14.31 0.06 -8.45
CA GLU A 61 13.87 -1.12 -9.21
C GLU A 61 12.52 -1.62 -8.68
N VAL A 62 11.72 -2.21 -9.57
CA VAL A 62 10.47 -2.89 -9.27
C VAL A 62 10.40 -4.21 -10.03
N GLU A 63 10.16 -5.31 -9.32
CA GLU A 63 10.01 -6.62 -9.94
C GLU A 63 8.62 -7.18 -9.67
N PHE A 64 7.96 -7.68 -10.71
CA PHE A 64 6.63 -8.29 -10.60
C PHE A 64 6.73 -9.80 -10.77
N PHE A 65 6.02 -10.57 -9.93
CA PHE A 65 5.99 -12.03 -10.02
C PHE A 65 4.56 -12.56 -10.10
N ASP A 66 4.35 -13.51 -11.02
CA ASP A 66 3.07 -14.20 -11.20
C ASP A 66 2.74 -15.15 -10.02
N GLN A 67 1.58 -15.80 -10.07
CA GLN A 67 1.16 -16.78 -9.04
C GLN A 67 2.03 -18.04 -8.95
N HIS A 68 2.90 -18.30 -9.93
CA HIS A 68 3.83 -19.42 -9.96
C HIS A 68 5.24 -19.01 -9.55
N GLY A 69 5.48 -17.73 -9.25
CA GLY A 69 6.78 -17.19 -8.90
C GLY A 69 7.67 -16.83 -10.10
N ASN A 70 7.12 -16.80 -11.32
CA ASN A 70 7.84 -16.34 -12.50
C ASN A 70 7.84 -14.81 -12.56
N GLN A 71 8.98 -14.21 -12.89
CA GLN A 71 9.07 -12.77 -13.11
C GLN A 71 8.32 -12.36 -14.38
N ILE A 72 7.58 -11.25 -14.29
CA ILE A 72 6.87 -10.61 -15.40
C ILE A 72 7.61 -9.32 -15.75
N PHE A 73 8.07 -9.24 -17.00
CA PHE A 73 8.77 -8.06 -17.52
C PHE A 73 7.76 -7.02 -17.99
N ALA A 74 7.53 -6.02 -17.14
CA ALA A 74 6.67 -4.88 -17.43
C ALA A 74 7.38 -3.82 -18.30
N THR A 75 6.63 -2.78 -18.67
CA THR A 75 7.20 -1.51 -19.12
C THR A 75 6.76 -0.40 -18.17
N ALA A 76 7.62 0.58 -17.93
CA ALA A 76 7.32 1.73 -17.08
C ALA A 76 7.08 2.99 -17.92
N ASP A 77 6.10 3.78 -17.51
CA ASP A 77 5.85 5.14 -17.94
C ASP A 77 5.59 6.00 -16.69
N THR A 78 5.52 7.31 -16.83
CA THR A 78 5.43 8.20 -15.67
C THR A 78 4.24 9.15 -15.77
N THR A 79 3.46 9.25 -14.68
CA THR A 79 2.43 10.29 -14.54
C THR A 79 3.05 11.61 -14.12
N THR A 80 4.08 11.58 -13.25
CA THR A 80 4.77 12.75 -12.70
C THR A 80 6.26 12.48 -12.53
N GLY A 81 7.10 13.50 -12.54
CA GLY A 81 8.54 13.30 -12.50
C GLY A 81 9.20 13.42 -13.87
N SER A 82 10.52 13.41 -13.81
CA SER A 82 11.29 14.15 -14.79
C SER A 82 11.81 13.26 -15.92
N SER A 83 11.38 13.57 -17.15
CA SER A 83 12.21 13.46 -18.36
C SER A 83 13.35 14.51 -18.38
N TRP A 84 13.45 15.34 -17.33
CA TRP A 84 14.27 16.56 -17.24
C TRP A 84 15.78 16.33 -17.11
N ARG A 85 16.23 15.17 -16.61
CA ARG A 85 17.68 14.90 -16.45
C ARG A 85 18.25 13.85 -17.40
N GLY A 86 17.43 13.24 -18.26
CA GLY A 86 17.85 12.20 -19.22
C GLY A 86 18.41 10.91 -18.60
N THR A 87 18.76 10.91 -17.32
CA THR A 87 19.38 9.79 -16.60
C THR A 87 18.46 9.13 -15.58
N ALA A 88 17.35 9.79 -15.19
CA ALA A 88 16.42 9.29 -14.17
C ALA A 88 15.08 8.86 -14.80
N LEU A 89 15.16 7.95 -15.78
CA LEU A 89 14.04 7.58 -16.63
C LEU A 89 13.15 6.54 -15.96
N PRO A 90 11.84 6.46 -16.30
CA PRO A 90 10.95 5.43 -15.77
C PRO A 90 11.46 4.01 -16.04
N SER A 91 12.09 3.80 -17.20
CA SER A 91 12.67 2.51 -17.59
C SER A 91 13.76 2.00 -16.65
N ASN A 92 14.40 2.88 -15.88
CA ASN A 92 15.41 2.51 -14.90
C ASN A 92 14.82 1.67 -13.75
N THR A 93 13.52 1.79 -13.49
CA THR A 93 12.84 0.99 -12.47
C THR A 93 12.64 -0.48 -12.84
N LEU A 94 13.09 -0.90 -14.03
CA LEU A 94 12.87 -2.24 -14.58
C LEU A 94 14.12 -2.74 -15.33
N ASP A 95 15.28 -2.11 -15.14
CA ASP A 95 16.49 -2.40 -15.91
C ASP A 95 17.43 -3.41 -15.22
N GLY A 96 17.09 -3.81 -13.99
CA GLY A 96 17.88 -4.73 -13.17
C GLY A 96 19.16 -4.12 -12.58
N ASP A 97 19.36 -2.80 -12.71
CA ASP A 97 20.49 -2.06 -12.15
C ASP A 97 20.06 -1.24 -10.93
N LEU A 98 20.34 -1.76 -9.74
CA LEU A 98 20.04 -1.06 -8.48
C LEU A 98 20.81 0.26 -8.29
N SER A 99 21.71 0.65 -9.20
CA SER A 99 22.38 1.95 -9.18
C SER A 99 21.71 3.01 -10.06
N SER A 100 20.83 2.60 -10.98
CA SER A 100 19.97 3.51 -11.73
C SER A 100 18.67 3.75 -10.94
N TYR A 101 17.94 4.81 -11.28
CA TYR A 101 16.66 5.13 -10.62
C TYR A 101 15.78 5.99 -11.51
N TRP A 102 14.48 5.96 -11.27
CA TRP A 102 13.55 7.01 -11.67
C TRP A 102 13.44 8.04 -10.55
N ALA A 103 13.31 9.32 -10.93
CA ALA A 103 13.13 10.41 -10.00
C ALA A 103 11.81 11.13 -10.25
N GLY A 104 11.04 11.24 -9.18
CA GLY A 104 9.86 12.08 -9.10
C GLY A 104 10.13 13.58 -9.26
N ASP A 105 9.06 14.37 -9.33
CA ASP A 105 9.15 15.83 -9.32
C ASP A 105 9.52 16.36 -7.92
N HIS A 106 10.35 17.40 -7.88
CA HIS A 106 10.74 18.04 -6.63
C HIS A 106 9.65 19.02 -6.15
N ASP A 107 8.61 18.52 -5.49
CA ASP A 107 7.52 19.36 -5.00
C ASP A 107 7.62 19.67 -3.51
N HIS A 108 7.20 20.90 -3.16
CA HIS A 108 7.03 21.30 -1.76
C HIS A 108 5.95 20.46 -1.08
N GLY A 109 6.22 19.98 0.14
CA GLY A 109 5.28 19.26 0.99
C GLY A 109 5.32 17.74 0.86
N LEU A 110 6.33 17.19 0.17
CA LEU A 110 6.51 15.74 0.02
C LEU A 110 7.36 15.11 1.12
N SER A 111 8.15 15.91 1.85
CA SER A 111 9.10 15.41 2.85
C SER A 111 8.49 15.29 4.25
N CYS A 112 9.10 14.46 5.09
CA CYS A 112 8.68 14.27 6.49
C CYS A 112 8.62 15.56 7.32
N SER A 113 9.43 16.57 7.01
CA SER A 113 9.44 17.84 7.77
C SER A 113 8.28 18.78 7.46
N CYS A 114 7.53 18.54 6.38
CA CYS A 114 6.42 19.42 5.96
C CYS A 114 5.38 18.70 5.11
N TRP A 115 5.19 17.41 5.37
CA TRP A 115 4.22 16.58 4.68
C TRP A 115 2.84 17.22 4.68
N SER A 116 2.14 17.11 3.55
CA SER A 116 0.73 17.46 3.43
C SER A 116 0.00 16.32 2.75
N ASP A 117 -1.17 15.93 3.28
CA ASP A 117 -1.99 14.87 2.69
C ASP A 117 -2.50 15.23 1.28
N GLU A 118 -2.52 16.51 0.91
CA GLU A 118 -2.80 16.98 -0.46
C GLU A 118 -1.73 16.51 -1.46
N LYS A 119 -0.57 16.05 -0.97
CA LYS A 119 0.53 15.54 -1.77
C LYS A 119 0.46 14.04 -2.00
N MET A 120 -0.52 13.36 -1.43
CA MET A 120 -0.79 11.96 -1.71
C MET A 120 -1.07 11.76 -3.21
N ASP A 121 -0.54 10.68 -3.79
CA ASP A 121 -0.58 10.36 -5.22
C ASP A 121 0.09 11.35 -6.19
N VAL A 122 0.76 12.40 -5.70
CA VAL A 122 1.43 13.39 -6.56
C VAL A 122 2.67 12.80 -7.23
N GLN A 123 3.46 11.98 -6.53
CA GLN A 123 4.58 11.25 -7.11
C GLN A 123 4.07 9.88 -7.55
N ALA A 124 4.06 9.60 -8.85
CA ALA A 124 3.46 8.40 -9.39
C ALA A 124 4.15 7.89 -10.66
N ILE A 125 4.35 6.57 -10.68
CA ILE A 125 4.86 5.82 -11.82
C ILE A 125 3.81 4.77 -12.25
N ASP A 126 3.67 4.58 -13.56
CA ASP A 126 2.75 3.63 -14.16
C ASP A 126 3.53 2.45 -14.76
N PHE A 127 3.04 1.24 -14.52
CA PHE A 127 3.57 0.02 -15.10
C PHE A 127 2.52 -0.65 -15.97
N THR A 128 2.94 -1.11 -17.14
CA THR A 128 2.10 -1.92 -18.04
C THR A 128 2.68 -3.32 -18.14
N LEU A 129 1.89 -4.32 -17.74
CA LEU A 129 2.25 -5.73 -17.91
C LEU A 129 2.06 -6.13 -19.38
N PRO A 130 2.79 -7.12 -19.92
CA PRO A 130 2.66 -7.56 -21.31
C PRO A 130 1.27 -8.14 -21.62
N GLU A 131 0.62 -8.76 -20.64
CA GLU A 131 -0.74 -9.29 -20.69
C GLU A 131 -1.44 -9.15 -19.33
N GLU A 132 -2.75 -9.34 -19.29
CA GLU A 132 -3.48 -9.39 -18.02
C GLU A 132 -2.98 -10.57 -17.17
N SER A 133 -2.45 -10.25 -15.98
CA SER A 133 -1.80 -11.21 -15.11
C SER A 133 -2.29 -11.10 -13.68
N TYR A 134 -2.20 -12.19 -12.92
CA TYR A 134 -2.35 -12.17 -11.47
C TYR A 134 -0.96 -12.15 -10.82
N LEU A 135 -0.75 -11.25 -9.86
CA LEU A 135 0.52 -11.13 -9.17
C LEU A 135 0.44 -11.74 -7.77
N SER A 136 1.47 -12.51 -7.41
CA SER A 136 1.65 -12.99 -6.03
C SER A 136 2.63 -12.14 -5.24
N ARG A 137 3.57 -11.48 -5.93
CA ARG A 137 4.63 -10.72 -5.28
C ARG A 137 5.08 -9.53 -6.12
N ILE A 138 5.41 -8.44 -5.45
CA ILE A 138 6.04 -7.25 -6.02
C ILE A 138 7.23 -6.91 -5.14
N GLU A 139 8.42 -6.80 -5.71
CA GLU A 139 9.63 -6.34 -5.01
C GLU A 139 9.85 -4.87 -5.38
N VAL A 140 10.16 -4.04 -4.39
CA VAL A 140 10.39 -2.59 -4.57
C VAL A 140 11.72 -2.22 -3.91
N TYR A 141 12.63 -1.65 -4.68
CA TYR A 141 13.96 -1.22 -4.23
C TYR A 141 14.08 0.30 -4.33
N GLN A 142 14.43 0.95 -3.23
CA GLN A 142 14.54 2.41 -3.11
C GLN A 142 15.98 2.89 -2.79
N GLY A 143 16.94 1.97 -2.61
CA GLY A 143 18.36 2.29 -2.56
C GLY A 143 18.88 2.88 -1.25
N HIS A 144 18.08 2.91 -0.18
CA HIS A 144 18.46 3.38 1.15
C HIS A 144 19.10 4.79 1.14
N ASN A 145 18.35 5.78 0.68
CA ASN A 145 18.79 7.17 0.61
C ASN A 145 17.76 8.14 1.22
N GLU A 146 18.05 9.44 1.18
CA GLU A 146 17.14 10.46 1.74
C GLU A 146 15.88 10.70 0.89
N PHE A 147 15.80 10.16 -0.33
CA PHE A 147 14.68 10.30 -1.28
C PHE A 147 13.77 9.07 -1.31
N THR A 148 13.78 8.27 -0.26
CA THR A 148 12.96 7.05 -0.14
C THR A 148 11.61 7.34 0.49
N MET A 149 10.61 6.53 0.17
CA MET A 149 9.26 6.69 0.65
C MET A 149 8.89 5.64 1.69
N LEU A 150 8.13 6.04 2.70
CA LEU A 150 7.74 5.17 3.82
C LEU A 150 6.37 4.51 3.68
N GLN A 151 5.51 5.04 2.81
CA GLN A 151 4.20 4.47 2.53
C GLN A 151 3.87 4.63 1.05
N LEU A 152 3.63 3.50 0.39
CA LEU A 152 3.25 3.38 -1.01
C LEU A 152 1.73 3.24 -1.12
N ARG A 153 1.20 3.69 -2.26
CA ARG A 153 -0.16 3.39 -2.70
C ARG A 153 -0.10 2.64 -4.01
N LEU A 154 -0.80 1.53 -4.08
CA LEU A 154 -0.89 0.70 -5.27
C LEU A 154 -2.31 0.75 -5.81
N LYS A 155 -2.46 1.12 -7.08
CA LYS A 155 -3.72 1.00 -7.82
C LYS A 155 -3.56 -0.02 -8.93
N CYS A 156 -4.56 -0.87 -9.10
CA CYS A 156 -4.61 -1.92 -10.10
C CYS A 156 -5.71 -1.61 -11.11
N ALA A 157 -5.48 -1.87 -12.39
CA ALA A 157 -6.50 -1.90 -13.43
C ALA A 157 -6.29 -3.10 -14.35
N GLY A 158 -7.39 -3.72 -14.79
CA GLY A 158 -7.38 -4.68 -15.90
C GLY A 158 -7.26 -3.97 -17.25
N ALA A 159 -7.57 -4.67 -18.34
CA ALA A 159 -7.46 -4.17 -19.71
C ALA A 159 -8.30 -2.90 -19.99
N SER A 160 -9.34 -2.62 -19.18
CA SER A 160 -10.15 -1.41 -19.29
C SER A 160 -9.40 -0.12 -18.92
N GLY A 161 -8.28 -0.22 -18.20
CA GLY A 161 -7.52 0.94 -17.71
C GLY A 161 -8.21 1.71 -16.57
N VAL A 162 -9.36 1.24 -16.07
CA VAL A 162 -10.04 1.87 -14.93
C VAL A 162 -9.43 1.36 -13.63
N TYR A 163 -8.73 2.24 -12.93
CA TYR A 163 -8.13 1.93 -11.64
C TYR A 163 -9.16 1.73 -10.54
N GLY A 164 -8.97 0.68 -9.73
CA GLY A 164 -9.68 0.48 -8.47
C GLY A 164 -9.22 1.43 -7.35
N SER A 165 -9.74 1.20 -6.14
CA SER A 165 -9.27 1.92 -4.96
C SER A 165 -7.82 1.57 -4.64
N ALA A 166 -7.08 2.54 -4.13
CA ALA A 166 -5.69 2.33 -3.72
C ALA A 166 -5.60 1.35 -2.54
N LEU A 167 -4.61 0.48 -2.61
CA LEU A 167 -4.10 -0.31 -1.50
C LEU A 167 -2.92 0.46 -0.88
N GLU A 168 -2.97 0.72 0.41
CA GLU A 168 -1.91 1.45 1.13
C GLU A 168 -0.98 0.45 1.82
N LEU A 169 0.33 0.63 1.61
CA LEU A 169 1.36 -0.30 2.05
C LEU A 169 2.49 0.48 2.70
N ASN A 170 3.01 -0.01 3.82
CA ASN A 170 4.25 0.52 4.35
C ASN A 170 5.42 0.07 3.47
N ALA A 171 6.47 0.89 3.39
CA ALA A 171 7.70 0.57 2.65
C ALA A 171 8.94 0.75 3.54
N SER A 172 9.97 -0.04 3.28
CA SER A 172 11.31 0.08 3.87
C SER A 172 12.15 1.10 3.09
N LEU A 173 13.21 1.64 3.70
CA LEU A 173 14.11 2.59 3.01
C LEU A 173 14.91 1.92 1.89
N ASP A 174 15.25 0.64 2.06
CA ASP A 174 16.01 -0.11 1.06
C ASP A 174 15.11 -0.97 0.16
N HIS A 175 14.57 -2.06 0.72
CA HIS A 175 13.83 -3.07 -0.02
C HIS A 175 12.50 -3.42 0.67
N THR A 176 11.44 -3.50 -0.11
CA THR A 176 10.10 -3.89 0.33
C THR A 176 9.60 -5.06 -0.52
N SER A 177 9.31 -6.19 0.13
CA SER A 177 8.61 -7.29 -0.53
C SER A 177 7.11 -7.21 -0.23
N ILE A 178 6.29 -7.08 -1.26
CA ILE A 178 4.83 -7.03 -1.15
C ILE A 178 4.29 -8.38 -1.61
N THR A 179 3.74 -9.16 -0.69
CA THR A 179 3.13 -10.45 -1.00
C THR A 179 1.61 -10.33 -1.01
N CYS A 180 0.97 -10.81 -2.08
CA CYS A 180 -0.46 -10.76 -2.31
C CYS A 180 -1.07 -12.17 -2.39
N ASN A 181 -2.25 -12.33 -1.79
CA ASN A 181 -3.04 -13.54 -1.85
C ASN A 181 -4.55 -13.22 -1.85
N ALA A 182 -5.39 -14.25 -1.75
CA ALA A 182 -6.84 -14.08 -1.78
C ALA A 182 -7.42 -13.18 -0.68
N SER A 183 -6.69 -13.01 0.43
CA SER A 183 -7.10 -12.17 1.57
C SER A 183 -6.63 -10.71 1.45
N GLY A 184 -5.72 -10.40 0.54
CA GLY A 184 -5.14 -9.07 0.37
C GLY A 184 -3.63 -9.12 0.13
N CYS A 185 -2.98 -7.98 0.27
CA CYS A 185 -1.52 -7.87 0.21
C CYS A 185 -0.96 -7.35 1.53
N ALA A 186 0.27 -7.73 1.82
CA ALA A 186 1.05 -7.21 2.94
C ALA A 186 2.47 -6.92 2.48
N SER A 187 3.07 -5.87 3.05
CA SER A 187 4.50 -5.59 2.88
C SER A 187 5.30 -6.18 4.04
N GLU A 188 6.40 -6.85 3.70
CA GLU A 188 7.43 -7.24 4.64
C GLU A 188 8.42 -6.09 4.80
N LEU A 189 8.55 -5.62 6.03
CA LEU A 189 9.36 -4.46 6.37
C LEU A 189 10.67 -4.89 7.00
N ASN A 190 11.77 -4.25 6.61
CA ASN A 190 13.00 -4.32 7.40
C ASN A 190 12.86 -3.35 8.59
N THR A 191 12.55 -3.92 9.77
CA THR A 191 12.03 -3.20 10.94
C THR A 191 13.00 -2.23 11.62
N THR A 192 14.25 -2.14 11.17
CA THR A 192 15.25 -1.24 11.77
C THR A 192 15.20 0.20 11.22
N GLU A 193 14.42 0.46 10.16
CA GLU A 193 14.57 1.67 9.34
C GLU A 193 13.39 2.66 9.38
N GLN A 194 12.24 2.28 9.96
CA GLN A 194 11.03 3.15 9.99
C GLN A 194 11.14 4.37 10.91
N TRP A 195 12.26 4.56 11.60
CA TRP A 195 12.39 5.52 12.69
C TRP A 195 12.50 6.98 12.22
N TYR A 196 12.80 7.22 10.94
CA TYR A 196 13.18 8.56 10.47
C TYR A 196 12.02 9.58 10.49
N CYS A 197 10.79 9.15 10.16
CA CYS A 197 9.63 10.06 10.12
C CYS A 197 8.64 9.86 11.25
N GLY A 198 8.73 8.72 11.97
CA GLY A 198 7.81 8.37 13.06
C GLY A 198 7.86 9.32 14.26
N GLN A 199 8.94 10.07 14.50
CA GLN A 199 8.95 11.10 15.54
C GLN A 199 8.20 12.37 15.09
N GLN A 200 8.26 12.77 13.82
CA GLN A 200 7.56 13.97 13.33
C GLN A 200 6.10 13.70 12.94
N TRP A 201 5.80 12.52 12.40
CA TRP A 201 4.45 12.18 11.91
C TRP A 201 3.46 11.85 13.05
N ASN A 202 3.94 11.28 14.16
CA ASN A 202 3.11 11.11 15.36
C ASN A 202 2.74 12.44 16.03
N ASP A 203 3.57 13.48 15.87
CA ASP A 203 3.27 14.82 16.36
C ASP A 203 2.30 15.57 15.42
N ALA A 204 2.35 15.33 14.11
CA ALA A 204 1.45 15.98 13.13
C ALA A 204 0.07 15.32 13.01
N SER A 205 -0.01 13.99 13.11
CA SER A 205 -1.26 13.21 12.95
C SER A 205 -2.22 13.30 14.14
N THR A 206 -1.79 13.81 15.29
CA THR A 206 -2.71 14.14 16.40
C THR A 206 -3.59 15.35 16.12
N SER A 207 -3.36 16.08 15.02
CA SER A 207 -4.10 17.31 14.72
C SER A 207 -5.23 17.15 13.68
N HIS A 208 -5.20 16.18 12.75
CA HIS A 208 -6.11 16.19 11.58
C HIS A 208 -6.91 14.91 11.25
N TYR A 209 -6.85 13.86 12.07
CA TYR A 209 -7.87 12.80 12.04
C TYR A 209 -8.54 12.70 13.40
N PRO A 210 -9.85 13.02 13.55
CA PRO A 210 -10.58 12.52 14.70
C PRO A 210 -10.61 11.01 14.57
N ASN A 211 -9.77 10.34 15.34
CA ASN A 211 -9.85 8.90 15.59
C ASN A 211 -11.25 8.57 16.11
N ALA A 212 -12.18 8.29 15.20
CA ALA A 212 -13.42 7.58 15.46
C ALA A 212 -13.12 6.10 15.71
N CYS A 213 -12.23 5.80 16.68
CA CYS A 213 -12.07 4.51 17.36
C CYS A 213 -11.03 4.55 18.52
N GLY A 214 -10.74 5.72 19.10
CA GLY A 214 -9.78 5.83 20.22
C GLY A 214 -10.37 6.03 21.61
N ALA A 215 -11.68 6.27 21.76
CA ALA A 215 -12.27 6.78 23.00
C ALA A 215 -13.33 5.87 23.65
N LEU A 216 -13.18 4.54 23.58
CA LEU A 216 -14.07 3.61 24.30
C LEU A 216 -13.36 2.55 25.18
N SER A 217 -12.07 2.70 25.49
CA SER A 217 -11.35 1.72 26.32
C SER A 217 -10.90 2.21 27.71
N ALA A 218 -11.56 3.22 28.28
CA ALA A 218 -11.33 3.62 29.68
C ALA A 218 -12.57 3.58 30.57
N VAL A 219 -13.79 3.56 30.00
CA VAL A 219 -15.04 3.52 30.78
C VAL A 219 -15.59 2.09 30.95
N CYS A 220 -15.21 1.15 30.08
CA CYS A 220 -15.64 -0.25 30.24
C CYS A 220 -14.82 -1.04 31.29
N CYS A 221 -13.65 -0.55 31.71
CA CYS A 221 -12.80 -1.25 32.67
C CYS A 221 -13.16 -0.96 34.15
N LEU A 222 -13.96 0.07 34.44
CA LEU A 222 -14.38 0.39 35.81
C LEU A 222 -15.72 -0.24 36.25
N LEU A 223 -16.50 -0.83 35.34
CA LEU A 223 -17.81 -1.42 35.66
C LEU A 223 -17.77 -2.91 35.99
N LEU A 224 -16.61 -3.58 35.88
CA LEU A 224 -16.43 -4.99 36.25
C LEU A 224 -15.86 -5.19 37.67
N LEU A 225 -15.61 -4.12 38.44
CA LEU A 225 -15.13 -4.20 39.82
C LEU A 225 -16.21 -3.98 40.90
N VAL A 226 -17.50 -3.88 40.52
CA VAL A 226 -18.62 -3.67 41.47
C VAL A 226 -19.55 -4.90 41.58
N TRP A 227 -19.28 -6.00 40.88
CA TRP A 227 -20.09 -7.24 40.98
C TRP A 227 -19.29 -8.48 41.45
N ALA A 228 -18.27 -8.24 42.27
CA ALA A 228 -17.59 -9.30 43.04
C ALA A 228 -17.39 -8.86 44.49
N ARG A 229 -18.50 -8.64 45.20
CA ARG A 229 -18.65 -8.84 46.65
C ARG A 229 -20.07 -9.31 46.94
#